data_AF-A0A2N2L6B9-F1
#
_entry.id   AF-A0A2N2L6B9-F1
#
_cell.length_a   1.000
_cell.length_b   1.000
_cell.length_c   1.000
_cell.angle_alpha   90.00
_cell.angle_beta   90.00
_cell.angle_gamma   90.00
#
_symmetry.space_group_name_H-M   'P 1'
#
loop_
_entity.id
_entity.type
_entity.pdbx_description
1 polymer ?
#
loop_
_entity_poly.entity_id
_entity_poly.type
_entity_poly.pdbx_seq_one_letter_code
_entity_poly.pdbx_strand_id
1 'polypeptide(L)'
;MWKFSRNQYISFVFILLISFFQTGICSGAFTIDDEKKLGKEFYDKLVKHHLLLENKRANEYITKIGNLILEGNKQVPFNFRFSIVNNSAINAFATPGGYIYINKGLINAVGNEGELAGVIAHEIAHANARHVASIIEKSQKLNIATLAAVLAGAFLGGGGEATAAIATLSLAGAASLSLKYSREHEEEADRLGIEYLTSAGYYPAAMVDFLKIIKKYEFISKSIPSYLLTHPGTDERIFYLESLILTQYRQGGLKNIIGNLGRIQALLIIDGDDLNTRYKQLKESTSKDPGNVDLLYALALVEDKLGKTTEALNSYQKALSLAPRDEDVLKSLGLINLKMGKTEQARDYLLRARASNPYNDEVILALGKAYDALGKHDKALDCFLKLENKILDDVDIHYYIAMTYGKLNILGESHYNFGLYFKNIKKKDTALFHFKKALDYFPENSDRSANIKKTIDALK
;
A
#
# COMPACT_ATOMS: atom_id res chain seq x y z
N MET A 1 65.62 54.69 7.22
CA MET A 1 64.14 54.61 7.32
C MET A 1 63.48 54.48 5.94
N TRP A 2 63.81 53.44 5.16
CA TRP A 2 63.23 53.27 3.82
C TRP A 2 63.17 51.80 3.38
N LYS A 3 62.66 50.91 4.24
CA LYS A 3 62.40 49.50 3.89
C LYS A 3 61.11 48.93 4.48
N PHE A 4 60.36 49.67 5.30
CA PHE A 4 59.17 49.16 5.98
C PHE A 4 57.83 49.47 5.29
N SER A 5 57.78 50.39 4.31
CA SER A 5 56.51 50.78 3.69
C SER A 5 56.12 49.97 2.45
N ARG A 6 57.01 49.15 1.86
CA ARG A 6 56.72 48.46 0.58
C ARG A 6 55.94 47.14 0.74
N ASN A 7 56.05 46.47 1.89
CA ASN A 7 55.34 45.20 2.14
C ASN A 7 53.89 45.38 2.60
N GLN A 8 53.49 46.56 3.08
CA GLN A 8 52.10 46.79 3.52
C GLN A 8 51.15 47.02 2.34
N TYR A 9 51.61 47.65 1.25
CA TYR A 9 50.76 47.86 0.07
C TYR A 9 50.49 46.58 -0.73
N ILE A 10 51.46 45.65 -0.81
CA ILE A 10 51.27 44.37 -1.52
C ILE A 10 50.24 43.49 -0.80
N SER A 11 50.29 43.45 0.55
CA SER A 11 49.30 42.71 1.35
C SER A 11 47.90 43.33 1.29
N PHE A 12 47.78 44.66 1.19
CA PHE A 12 46.48 45.32 1.11
C PHE A 12 45.79 45.10 -0.25
N VAL A 13 46.55 45.08 -1.35
CA VAL A 13 46.00 44.77 -2.69
C VAL A 13 45.59 43.29 -2.81
N PHE A 14 46.32 42.36 -2.17
CA PHE A 14 45.95 40.95 -2.15
C PHE A 14 44.66 40.67 -1.35
N ILE A 15 44.45 41.37 -0.23
CA ILE A 15 43.22 41.23 0.58
C ILE A 15 42.02 41.84 -0.16
N LEU A 16 42.20 42.95 -0.87
CA LEU A 16 41.12 43.55 -1.67
C LEU A 16 40.71 42.68 -2.87
N LEU A 17 41.66 41.97 -3.50
CA LEU A 17 41.38 41.04 -4.60
C LEU A 17 40.65 39.77 -4.15
N ILE A 18 40.86 39.29 -2.92
CA ILE A 18 40.12 38.16 -2.34
C ILE A 18 38.67 38.58 -1.97
N SER A 19 38.42 39.88 -1.76
CA SER A 19 37.08 40.40 -1.46
C SER A 19 36.18 40.46 -2.70
N PHE A 20 36.74 40.46 -3.91
CA PHE A 20 36.00 40.49 -5.18
C PHE A 20 35.72 39.10 -5.77
N PHE A 21 36.30 38.03 -5.22
CA PHE A 21 35.88 36.66 -5.49
C PHE A 21 35.02 36.14 -4.34
N GLN A 22 33.87 36.78 -4.10
CA GLN A 22 32.74 36.05 -3.57
C GLN A 22 32.30 35.06 -4.65
N THR A 23 32.97 33.91 -4.72
CA THR A 23 32.37 32.74 -5.35
C THR A 23 31.08 32.50 -4.58
N GLY A 24 29.94 32.91 -5.14
CA GLY A 24 28.65 32.52 -4.63
C GLY A 24 28.72 31.01 -4.44
N ILE A 25 28.58 30.55 -3.20
CA ILE A 25 28.46 29.12 -2.93
C ILE A 25 27.22 28.70 -3.70
N CYS A 26 27.42 28.07 -4.85
CA CYS A 26 26.35 27.44 -5.58
C CYS A 26 25.96 26.22 -4.74
N SER A 27 25.14 26.44 -3.71
CA SER A 27 24.44 25.36 -3.04
C SER A 27 23.58 24.71 -4.12
N GLY A 28 23.99 23.52 -4.59
CA GLY A 28 23.20 22.77 -5.56
C GLY A 28 21.81 22.57 -4.98
N ALA A 29 20.79 23.12 -5.66
CA ALA A 29 19.40 22.89 -5.31
C ALA A 29 19.11 21.39 -5.32
N PHE A 30 18.28 20.91 -4.39
CA PHE A 30 17.86 19.52 -4.37
C PHE A 30 16.99 19.27 -5.60
N THR A 31 17.53 18.56 -6.59
CA THR A 31 16.90 18.47 -7.91
C THR A 31 15.74 17.48 -7.91
N ILE A 32 14.90 17.55 -8.94
CA ILE A 32 13.85 16.56 -9.20
C ILE A 32 14.44 15.14 -9.30
N ASP A 33 15.64 15.00 -9.86
CA ASP A 33 16.29 13.69 -9.99
C ASP A 33 16.84 13.19 -8.64
N ASP A 34 17.34 14.09 -7.79
CA ASP A 34 17.72 13.74 -6.42
C ASP A 34 16.51 13.28 -5.60
N GLU A 35 15.37 13.95 -5.75
CA GLU A 35 14.10 13.54 -5.12
C GLU A 35 13.65 12.16 -5.58
N LYS A 36 13.64 11.91 -6.89
CA LYS A 36 13.29 10.60 -7.46
C LYS A 36 14.20 9.49 -6.92
N LYS A 37 15.51 9.74 -6.87
CA LYS A 37 16.47 8.78 -6.37
C LYS A 37 16.25 8.48 -4.88
N LEU A 38 16.11 9.52 -4.06
CA LEU A 38 15.89 9.38 -2.62
C LEU A 38 14.57 8.66 -2.31
N GLY A 39 13.49 9.05 -2.98
CA GLY A 39 12.18 8.41 -2.85
C GLY A 39 12.22 6.92 -3.17
N LYS A 40 12.89 6.56 -4.26
CA LYS A 40 13.08 5.15 -4.66
C LYS A 40 13.88 4.37 -3.62
N GLU A 41 15.00 4.92 -3.14
CA GLU A 41 15.82 4.25 -2.10
C GLU A 41 15.03 4.04 -0.80
N PHE A 42 14.18 5.00 -0.42
CA PHE A 42 13.31 4.86 0.74
C PHE A 42 12.24 3.78 0.52
N TYR A 43 11.54 3.81 -0.63
CA TYR A 43 10.54 2.80 -0.99
C TYR A 43 11.12 1.38 -0.99
N ASP A 44 12.27 1.19 -1.62
CA ASP A 44 12.95 -0.11 -1.70
C ASP A 44 13.30 -0.66 -0.30
N LYS A 45 13.64 0.23 0.66
CA LYS A 45 13.86 -0.17 2.07
C LYS A 45 12.56 -0.59 2.74
N LEU A 46 11.46 0.12 2.54
CA LEU A 46 10.16 -0.28 3.13
C LEU A 46 9.70 -1.65 2.62
N VAL A 47 9.85 -1.90 1.32
CA VAL A 47 9.58 -3.21 0.70
C VAL A 47 10.48 -4.28 1.32
N LYS A 48 11.80 -4.04 1.37
CA LYS A 48 12.77 -5.01 1.91
C LYS A 48 12.48 -5.39 3.38
N HIS A 49 11.94 -4.47 4.16
CA HIS A 49 11.61 -4.70 5.57
C HIS A 49 10.16 -5.15 5.81
N HIS A 50 9.40 -5.47 4.75
CA HIS A 50 8.00 -5.93 4.84
C HIS A 50 7.07 -4.99 5.61
N LEU A 51 7.29 -3.68 5.48
CA LEU A 51 6.49 -2.64 6.17
C LEU A 51 5.27 -2.21 5.36
N LEU A 52 5.34 -2.40 4.04
CA LEU A 52 4.21 -2.17 3.16
C LEU A 52 3.26 -3.36 3.24
N LEU A 53 1.97 -3.05 3.27
CA LEU A 53 0.93 -4.07 3.24
C LEU A 53 0.82 -4.65 1.83
N GLU A 54 1.16 -5.92 1.69
CA GLU A 54 1.01 -6.69 0.44
C GLU A 54 -0.45 -7.15 0.28
N ASN A 55 -1.34 -6.20 -0.02
CA ASN A 55 -2.72 -6.51 -0.40
C ASN A 55 -3.04 -5.81 -1.71
N LYS A 56 -3.11 -6.58 -2.81
CA LYS A 56 -3.28 -6.04 -4.17
C LYS A 56 -4.52 -5.16 -4.27
N ARG A 57 -5.65 -5.64 -3.77
CA ARG A 57 -6.95 -4.95 -3.89
C ARG A 57 -7.00 -3.64 -3.11
N ALA A 58 -6.47 -3.61 -1.89
CA ALA A 58 -6.43 -2.39 -1.10
C ALA A 58 -5.46 -1.36 -1.70
N ASN A 59 -4.31 -1.79 -2.22
CA ASN A 59 -3.38 -0.90 -2.91
C ASN A 59 -3.96 -0.36 -4.23
N GLU A 60 -4.65 -1.19 -5.02
CA GLU A 60 -5.36 -0.74 -6.23
C GLU A 60 -6.44 0.29 -5.92
N TYR A 61 -7.16 0.12 -4.81
CA TYR A 61 -8.19 1.06 -4.39
C TYR A 61 -7.62 2.45 -4.09
N ILE A 62 -6.59 2.56 -3.24
CA ILE A 62 -5.96 3.85 -2.96
C ILE A 62 -5.28 4.45 -4.20
N THR A 63 -4.78 3.59 -5.10
CA THR A 63 -4.18 4.02 -6.37
C THR A 63 -5.23 4.63 -7.29
N LYS A 64 -6.43 4.04 -7.37
CA LYS A 64 -7.55 4.62 -8.15
C LYS A 64 -7.96 5.99 -7.61
N ILE A 65 -8.07 6.14 -6.30
CA ILE A 65 -8.36 7.44 -5.67
C ILE A 65 -7.26 8.45 -6.01
N GLY A 66 -6.00 8.08 -5.81
CA GLY A 66 -4.85 8.93 -6.11
C GLY A 66 -4.79 9.36 -7.58
N ASN A 67 -4.99 8.43 -8.52
CA ASN A 67 -5.01 8.72 -9.94
C ASN A 67 -6.17 9.64 -10.33
N LEU A 68 -7.37 9.40 -9.79
CA LEU A 68 -8.52 10.28 -10.00
C LEU A 68 -8.23 11.71 -9.53
N ILE A 69 -7.55 11.86 -8.40
CA ILE A 69 -7.10 13.17 -7.90
C ILE A 69 -6.04 13.79 -8.83
N LEU A 70 -5.19 12.99 -9.48
CA LEU A 70 -4.13 13.51 -10.36
C LEU A 70 -4.63 13.92 -11.76
N GLU A 71 -5.67 13.28 -12.30
CA GLU A 71 -6.13 13.40 -13.71
C GLU A 71 -6.47 14.83 -14.17
N GLY A 72 -6.82 15.74 -13.25
CA GLY A 72 -7.18 17.13 -13.56
C GLY A 72 -6.17 18.19 -13.14
N ASN A 73 -5.05 17.81 -12.52
CA ASN A 73 -4.21 18.73 -11.76
C ASN A 73 -2.79 18.85 -12.31
N LYS A 74 -2.17 20.02 -12.13
CA LYS A 74 -0.77 20.24 -12.53
C LYS A 74 0.13 19.39 -11.64
N GLN A 75 0.94 18.54 -12.27
CA GLN A 75 1.83 17.62 -11.57
C GLN A 75 3.28 18.02 -11.76
N VAL A 76 4.06 17.91 -10.69
CA VAL A 76 5.52 17.81 -10.78
C VAL A 76 5.84 16.51 -11.52
N PRO A 77 6.91 16.42 -12.36
CA PRO A 77 7.21 15.25 -13.19
C PRO A 77 7.72 14.05 -12.39
N PHE A 78 6.90 13.57 -11.46
CA PHE A 78 7.06 12.38 -10.64
C PHE A 78 6.13 11.28 -11.13
N ASN A 79 6.55 10.03 -10.92
CA ASN A 79 5.68 8.88 -11.11
C ASN A 79 5.03 8.58 -9.76
N PHE A 80 3.84 9.14 -9.53
CA PHE A 80 3.15 8.97 -8.26
C PHE A 80 2.90 7.50 -7.93
N ARG A 81 3.18 7.13 -6.69
CA ARG A 81 2.97 5.78 -6.17
C ARG A 81 2.28 5.85 -4.82
N PHE A 82 1.17 5.14 -4.70
CA PHE A 82 0.39 5.03 -3.48
C PHE A 82 0.66 3.68 -2.84
N SER A 83 0.88 3.63 -1.53
CA SER A 83 1.14 2.38 -0.82
C SER A 83 0.56 2.38 0.59
N ILE A 84 0.01 1.25 0.99
CA ILE A 84 -0.49 1.06 2.36
C ILE A 84 0.66 0.61 3.25
N VAL A 85 0.82 1.24 4.41
CA VAL A 85 1.76 0.81 5.45
C VAL A 85 1.00 -0.02 6.48
N ASN A 86 1.53 -1.19 6.85
CA ASN A 86 0.91 -2.06 7.86
C ASN A 86 1.13 -1.52 9.28
N ASN A 87 0.53 -0.37 9.57
CA ASN A 87 0.61 0.32 10.86
C ASN A 87 -0.81 0.75 11.30
N SER A 88 -1.17 0.48 12.55
CA SER A 88 -2.47 0.82 13.14
C SER A 88 -2.59 2.31 13.53
N ALA A 89 -1.50 3.06 13.52
CA ALA A 89 -1.53 4.50 13.76
C ALA A 89 -2.29 5.24 12.66
N ILE A 90 -3.08 6.25 13.04
CA ILE A 90 -3.74 7.13 12.10
C ILE A 90 -2.70 8.11 11.56
N ASN A 91 -2.20 7.83 10.35
CA ASN A 91 -1.24 8.67 9.65
C ASN A 91 -1.28 8.49 8.13
N ALA A 92 -0.81 9.49 7.42
CA ALA A 92 -0.38 9.43 6.03
C ALA A 92 0.84 10.34 5.87
N PHE A 93 1.66 10.09 4.86
CA PHE A 93 2.81 10.95 4.58
C PHE A 93 3.29 10.79 3.14
N ALA A 94 3.79 11.89 2.57
CA ALA A 94 4.58 11.88 1.35
C ALA A 94 6.08 11.75 1.62
N THR A 95 6.81 11.10 0.71
CA THR A 95 8.27 11.21 0.61
C THR A 95 8.66 11.76 -0.77
N PRO A 96 9.90 12.24 -0.95
CA PRO A 96 10.35 12.82 -2.22
C PRO A 96 10.10 11.89 -3.41
N GLY A 97 9.90 12.46 -4.60
CA GLY A 97 9.72 11.68 -5.83
C GLY A 97 8.32 11.11 -6.06
N GLY A 98 7.30 11.58 -5.31
CA GLY A 98 5.89 11.25 -5.56
C GLY A 98 5.38 9.98 -4.86
N TYR A 99 6.07 9.49 -3.82
CA TYR A 99 5.62 8.33 -3.05
C TYR A 99 4.73 8.77 -1.90
N ILE A 100 3.48 8.30 -1.90
CA ILE A 100 2.46 8.61 -0.90
C ILE A 100 2.13 7.36 -0.11
N TYR A 101 2.23 7.44 1.21
CA TYR A 101 2.00 6.33 2.12
C TYR A 101 0.79 6.60 3.00
N ILE A 102 -0.08 5.60 3.13
CA ILE A 102 -1.28 5.68 3.96
C ILE A 102 -1.23 4.53 4.96
N ASN A 103 -1.31 4.84 6.25
CA ASN A 103 -1.36 3.79 7.26
C ASN A 103 -2.72 3.07 7.22
N LYS A 104 -2.69 1.76 7.44
CA LYS A 104 -3.87 0.92 7.65
C LYS A 104 -4.85 1.51 8.68
N GLY A 105 -4.31 2.07 9.77
CA GLY A 105 -5.11 2.74 10.81
C GLY A 105 -5.91 3.94 10.31
N LEU A 106 -5.38 4.73 9.38
CA LEU A 106 -6.09 5.86 8.78
C LEU A 106 -7.26 5.40 7.92
N ILE A 107 -7.03 4.37 7.08
CA ILE A 107 -8.08 3.81 6.21
C ILE A 107 -9.23 3.25 7.05
N ASN A 108 -8.94 2.70 8.24
CA ASN A 108 -9.95 2.20 9.16
C ASN A 108 -10.68 3.30 9.96
N ALA A 109 -10.06 4.48 10.12
CA ALA A 109 -10.63 5.58 10.89
C ALA A 109 -11.63 6.44 10.10
N VAL A 110 -11.44 6.55 8.78
CA VAL A 110 -12.36 7.32 7.91
C VAL A 110 -13.74 6.66 7.83
N GLY A 111 -14.78 7.48 7.78
CA GLY A 111 -16.18 7.08 7.64
C GLY A 111 -16.66 6.99 6.19
N ASN A 112 -16.02 7.70 5.26
CA ASN A 112 -16.36 7.63 3.83
C ASN A 112 -15.14 7.84 2.91
N GLU A 113 -15.28 7.52 1.62
CA GLU A 113 -14.17 7.57 0.66
C GLU A 113 -13.63 8.99 0.45
N GLY A 114 -14.49 10.01 0.45
CA GLY A 114 -14.09 11.39 0.28
C GLY A 114 -13.14 11.87 1.38
N GLU A 115 -13.31 11.41 2.63
CA GLU A 115 -12.40 11.75 3.72
C GLU A 115 -10.99 11.17 3.47
N LEU A 116 -10.92 9.92 2.99
CA LEU A 116 -9.65 9.30 2.57
C LEU A 116 -9.05 10.03 1.37
N ALA A 117 -9.88 10.39 0.38
CA ALA A 117 -9.47 11.15 -0.78
C ALA A 117 -8.94 12.54 -0.39
N GLY A 118 -9.54 13.19 0.62
CA GLY A 118 -9.09 14.47 1.16
C GLY A 118 -7.68 14.38 1.75
N VAL A 119 -7.39 13.33 2.50
CA VAL A 119 -6.02 13.06 3.00
C VAL A 119 -5.05 12.80 1.84
N ILE A 120 -5.44 11.98 0.87
CA ILE A 120 -4.58 11.69 -0.29
C ILE A 120 -4.31 12.96 -1.11
N ALA A 121 -5.31 13.83 -1.29
CA ALA A 121 -5.17 15.11 -1.97
C ALA A 121 -4.21 16.05 -1.22
N HIS A 122 -4.29 16.09 0.12
CA HIS A 122 -3.36 16.82 0.98
C HIS A 122 -1.91 16.35 0.80
N GLU A 123 -1.68 15.03 0.80
CA GLU A 123 -0.34 14.48 0.60
C GLU A 123 0.19 14.69 -0.83
N ILE A 124 -0.68 14.61 -1.84
CA ILE A 124 -0.34 14.98 -3.22
C ILE A 124 0.05 16.46 -3.30
N ALA A 125 -0.63 17.33 -2.55
CA ALA A 125 -0.28 18.75 -2.47
C ALA A 125 1.11 18.97 -1.86
N HIS A 126 1.47 18.28 -0.78
CA HIS A 126 2.84 18.31 -0.25
C HIS A 126 3.89 17.87 -1.29
N ALA A 127 3.60 16.81 -2.04
CA ALA A 127 4.51 16.31 -3.07
C ALA A 127 4.64 17.29 -4.25
N ASN A 128 3.53 17.85 -4.73
CA ASN A 128 3.53 18.81 -5.84
C ASN A 128 4.17 20.16 -5.45
N ALA A 129 3.99 20.62 -4.22
CA ALA A 129 4.65 21.81 -3.70
C ALA A 129 6.11 21.56 -3.27
N ARG A 130 6.60 20.31 -3.39
CA ARG A 130 7.97 19.89 -3.02
C ARG A 130 8.32 20.28 -1.58
N HIS A 131 7.36 20.20 -0.66
CA HIS A 131 7.54 20.60 0.74
C HIS A 131 8.61 19.78 1.46
N VAL A 132 8.72 18.48 1.16
CA VAL A 132 9.77 17.64 1.76
C VAL A 132 11.15 18.04 1.25
N ALA A 133 11.28 18.36 -0.05
CA ALA A 133 12.53 18.88 -0.62
C ALA A 133 12.91 20.22 0.02
N SER A 134 11.96 21.13 0.23
CA SER A 134 12.24 22.42 0.87
C SER A 134 12.73 22.27 2.32
N ILE A 135 12.20 21.29 3.07
CA ILE A 135 12.66 20.93 4.42
C ILE A 135 14.10 20.37 4.36
N ILE A 136 14.36 19.46 3.42
CA ILE A 136 15.70 18.86 3.23
C ILE A 136 16.72 19.94 2.87
N GLU A 137 16.42 20.82 1.92
CA GLU A 137 17.30 21.92 1.52
C GLU A 137 17.67 22.84 2.68
N LYS A 138 16.70 23.14 3.57
CA LYS A 138 16.92 23.95 4.78
C LYS A 138 17.80 23.25 5.82
N SER A 139 17.81 21.92 5.87
CA SER A 139 18.57 21.12 6.86
C SER A 139 20.08 20.91 6.55
N GLN A 140 20.54 21.19 5.31
CA GLN A 140 21.92 21.09 4.81
C GLN A 140 22.63 19.71 4.76
N LYS A 141 23.37 19.50 3.66
CA LYS A 141 24.58 18.65 3.41
C LYS A 141 24.65 17.18 3.85
N LEU A 142 23.54 16.48 4.07
CA LEU A 142 23.57 15.01 4.13
C LEU A 142 23.48 14.42 2.72
N ASN A 143 24.36 13.44 2.41
CA ASN A 143 24.24 12.72 1.15
C ASN A 143 22.95 11.86 1.15
N ILE A 144 22.43 11.56 -0.04
CA ILE A 144 21.15 10.85 -0.26
C ILE A 144 21.10 9.52 0.52
N ALA A 145 22.21 8.78 0.59
CA ALA A 145 22.26 7.49 1.27
C ALA A 145 22.08 7.62 2.79
N THR A 146 22.72 8.63 3.40
CA THR A 146 22.53 8.97 4.81
C THR A 146 21.09 9.38 5.06
N LEU A 147 20.54 10.24 4.21
CA LEU A 147 19.16 10.73 4.36
C LEU A 147 18.13 9.58 4.25
N ALA A 148 18.31 8.68 3.27
CA ALA A 148 17.48 7.48 3.13
C ALA A 148 17.60 6.52 4.32
N ALA A 149 18.76 6.45 4.99
CA ALA A 149 18.96 5.59 6.16
C ALA A 149 18.28 6.17 7.39
N VAL A 150 18.38 7.48 7.59
CA VAL A 150 17.72 8.17 8.71
C VAL A 150 16.20 8.13 8.55
N LEU A 151 15.68 8.42 7.36
CA LEU A 151 14.24 8.34 7.11
C LEU A 151 13.71 6.93 7.41
N ALA A 152 14.41 5.89 6.95
CA ALA A 152 14.01 4.51 7.24
C ALA A 152 13.95 4.26 8.75
N GLY A 153 14.96 4.69 9.52
CA GLY A 153 14.98 4.54 10.99
C GLY A 153 13.90 5.36 11.72
N ALA A 154 13.60 6.57 11.24
CA ALA A 154 12.61 7.47 11.84
C ALA A 154 11.17 6.95 11.75
N PHE A 155 10.79 6.43 10.57
CA PHE A 155 9.45 5.89 10.33
C PHE A 155 9.28 4.45 10.83
N LEU A 156 10.38 3.75 11.11
CA LEU A 156 10.43 2.41 11.69
C LEU A 156 10.17 2.36 13.20
N GLY A 157 9.90 3.50 13.84
CA GLY A 157 9.65 3.73 15.28
C GLY A 157 9.56 2.49 16.17
N GLY A 158 10.54 2.36 17.09
CA GLY A 158 10.72 1.30 18.08
C GLY A 158 9.45 0.85 18.81
N GLY A 159 8.73 -0.09 18.19
CA GLY A 159 7.56 -0.79 18.74
C GLY A 159 7.76 -2.30 18.94
N GLY A 160 8.99 -2.79 18.79
CA GLY A 160 9.35 -4.19 19.04
C GLY A 160 10.78 -4.30 19.58
N GLU A 161 11.12 -5.46 20.13
CA GLU A 161 12.42 -5.82 20.73
C GLU A 161 13.57 -5.84 19.67
N ALA A 162 13.79 -4.73 18.98
CA ALA A 162 14.83 -4.55 17.99
C ALA A 162 15.99 -3.77 18.62
N THR A 163 17.08 -4.50 18.83
CA THR A 163 18.45 -4.11 19.22
C THR A 163 18.76 -2.59 19.35
N ALA A 164 19.32 -2.21 20.51
CA ALA A 164 19.76 -0.86 20.89
C ALA A 164 20.62 -0.11 19.84
N ALA A 165 21.29 -0.81 18.92
CA ALA A 165 22.05 -0.19 17.83
C ALA A 165 21.15 0.50 16.78
N ILE A 166 19.99 -0.09 16.46
CA ILE A 166 19.01 0.51 15.54
C ILE A 166 18.30 1.68 16.21
N ALA A 167 17.95 1.54 17.50
CA ALA A 167 17.32 2.61 18.27
C ALA A 167 18.22 3.85 18.44
N THR A 168 19.52 3.67 18.64
CA THR A 168 20.47 4.79 18.82
C THR A 168 20.74 5.56 17.52
N LEU A 169 20.88 4.85 16.39
CA LEU A 169 20.93 5.46 15.05
C LEU A 169 19.63 6.16 14.68
N SER A 170 18.49 5.59 15.10
CA SER A 170 17.17 6.16 14.87
C SER A 170 16.93 7.39 15.75
N LEU A 171 17.32 7.42 17.02
CA LEU A 171 17.05 8.56 17.91
C LEU A 171 17.87 9.81 17.57
N ALA A 172 19.17 9.68 17.31
CA ALA A 172 20.03 10.83 16.99
C ALA A 172 19.81 11.36 15.56
N GLY A 173 19.44 10.49 14.61
CA GLY A 173 19.12 10.88 13.24
C GLY A 173 17.66 11.30 13.04
N ALA A 174 16.69 10.59 13.63
CA ALA A 174 15.26 10.91 13.48
C ALA A 174 14.85 12.17 14.23
N ALA A 175 15.52 12.53 15.33
CA ALA A 175 15.31 13.82 15.98
C ALA A 175 15.59 15.01 15.03
N SER A 176 16.48 14.83 14.04
CA SER A 176 16.79 15.82 13.01
C SER A 176 15.85 15.79 11.80
N LEU A 177 15.00 14.77 11.68
CA LEU A 177 14.05 14.57 10.58
C LEU A 177 12.61 14.34 11.08
N SER A 178 12.23 14.97 12.20
CA SER A 178 10.81 15.26 12.39
C SER A 178 10.40 16.13 11.20
N LEU A 179 9.88 15.49 10.14
CA LEU A 179 9.28 16.12 8.97
C LEU A 179 7.97 16.77 9.43
N LYS A 180 8.12 17.75 10.30
CA LYS A 180 7.05 18.60 10.77
C LYS A 180 6.93 19.71 9.74
N TYR A 181 5.80 19.74 9.05
CA TYR A 181 5.53 20.81 8.12
C TYR A 181 5.35 22.13 8.88
N SER A 182 5.79 23.23 8.26
CA SER A 182 5.53 24.56 8.79
C SER A 182 4.05 24.92 8.59
N ARG A 183 3.57 25.96 9.27
CA ARG A 183 2.18 26.41 9.10
C ARG A 183 1.90 26.82 7.66
N GLU A 184 2.87 27.45 7.00
CA GLU A 184 2.78 27.87 5.60
C GLU A 184 2.68 26.66 4.66
N HIS A 185 3.46 25.59 4.92
CA HIS A 185 3.35 24.34 4.14
C HIS A 185 1.97 23.69 4.31
N GLU A 186 1.40 23.70 5.51
CA GLU A 186 0.07 23.13 5.77
C GLU A 186 -1.03 23.96 5.10
N GLU A 187 -0.98 25.29 5.17
CA GLU A 187 -1.95 26.17 4.51
C GLU A 187 -1.89 26.04 2.97
N GLU A 188 -0.69 25.96 2.40
CA GLU A 188 -0.51 25.73 0.96
C GLU A 188 -1.03 24.35 0.56
N ALA A 189 -0.74 23.31 1.35
CA ALA A 189 -1.22 21.95 1.10
C ALA A 189 -2.74 21.85 1.23
N ASP A 190 -3.36 22.55 2.19
CA ASP A 190 -4.81 22.63 2.34
C ASP A 190 -5.47 23.31 1.14
N ARG A 191 -4.92 24.46 0.71
CA ARG A 191 -5.44 25.23 -0.42
C ARG A 191 -5.38 24.45 -1.74
N LEU A 192 -4.26 23.78 -2.01
CA LEU A 192 -4.10 22.92 -3.19
C LEU A 192 -4.90 21.62 -3.04
N GLY A 193 -4.92 21.02 -1.85
CA GLY A 193 -5.62 19.78 -1.56
C GLY A 193 -7.12 19.89 -1.83
N ILE A 194 -7.77 20.97 -1.39
CA ILE A 194 -9.20 21.19 -1.66
C ILE A 194 -9.46 21.44 -3.15
N GLU A 195 -8.57 22.13 -3.85
CA GLU A 195 -8.63 22.32 -5.30
C GLU A 195 -8.56 20.97 -6.03
N TYR A 196 -7.61 20.12 -5.64
CA TYR A 196 -7.42 18.80 -6.25
C TYR A 196 -8.61 17.88 -5.97
N LEU A 197 -9.07 17.85 -4.72
CA LEU A 197 -10.19 17.03 -4.27
C LEU A 197 -11.48 17.38 -5.01
N THR A 198 -11.79 18.67 -5.12
CA THR A 198 -13.01 19.14 -5.77
C THR A 198 -12.97 18.96 -7.28
N SER A 199 -11.80 19.16 -7.91
CA SER A 199 -11.59 18.88 -9.33
C SER A 199 -11.78 17.40 -9.67
N ALA A 200 -11.50 16.51 -8.71
CA ALA A 200 -11.76 15.07 -8.83
C ALA A 200 -13.24 14.67 -8.61
N GLY A 201 -14.12 15.65 -8.32
CA GLY A 201 -15.56 15.44 -8.13
C GLY A 201 -15.97 15.05 -6.70
N TYR A 202 -15.02 14.98 -5.76
CA TYR A 202 -15.33 14.74 -4.36
C TYR A 202 -15.91 15.99 -3.68
N TYR A 203 -16.66 15.77 -2.62
CA TYR A 203 -17.26 16.87 -1.87
C TYR A 203 -16.19 17.71 -1.11
N PRO A 204 -16.26 19.05 -1.14
CA PRO A 204 -15.23 19.92 -0.57
C PRO A 204 -14.99 19.74 0.94
N ALA A 205 -16.04 19.42 1.70
CA ALA A 205 -15.96 19.31 3.16
C ALA A 205 -15.22 18.05 3.66
N ALA A 206 -14.79 17.15 2.77
CA ALA A 206 -14.21 15.88 3.19
C ALA A 206 -12.88 16.03 3.96
N MET A 207 -12.06 17.02 3.61
CA MET A 207 -10.84 17.35 4.36
C MET A 207 -11.17 17.83 5.77
N VAL A 208 -12.18 18.69 5.91
CA VAL A 208 -12.66 19.20 7.21
C VAL A 208 -13.21 18.05 8.06
N ASP A 209 -14.01 17.17 7.45
CA ASP A 209 -14.57 16.00 8.14
C ASP A 209 -13.47 15.10 8.68
N PHE A 210 -12.41 14.85 7.90
CA PHE A 210 -11.25 14.10 8.38
C PHE A 210 -10.53 14.80 9.55
N LEU A 211 -10.27 16.10 9.47
CA LEU A 211 -9.64 16.84 10.59
C LEU A 211 -10.50 16.76 11.86
N LYS A 212 -11.83 16.80 11.72
CA LYS A 212 -12.77 16.59 12.84
C LYS A 212 -12.69 15.17 13.41
N ILE A 213 -12.49 14.15 12.58
CA ILE A 213 -12.22 12.77 13.04
C ILE A 213 -10.94 12.75 13.89
N ILE A 214 -9.83 13.29 13.38
CA ILE A 214 -8.55 13.29 14.10
C ILE A 214 -8.66 14.04 15.43
N LYS A 215 -9.29 15.22 15.43
CA LYS A 215 -9.54 16.00 16.65
C LYS A 215 -10.34 15.18 17.67
N LYS A 216 -11.37 14.46 17.24
CA LYS A 216 -12.12 13.56 18.13
C LYS A 216 -11.25 12.44 18.70
N TYR A 217 -10.36 11.85 17.91
CA TYR A 217 -9.42 10.83 18.39
C TYR A 217 -8.44 11.38 19.42
N GLU A 218 -7.96 12.61 19.25
CA GLU A 218 -7.10 13.30 20.23
C GLU A 218 -7.78 13.41 21.61
N PHE A 219 -9.08 13.71 21.65
CA PHE A 219 -9.83 13.82 22.91
C PHE A 219 -10.12 12.47 23.58
N ILE A 220 -10.31 11.39 22.80
CA ILE A 220 -10.77 10.09 23.30
C ILE A 220 -9.60 9.12 23.58
N SER A 221 -8.50 9.24 22.83
CA SER A 221 -7.34 8.36 22.94
C SER A 221 -6.37 8.83 24.03
N LYS A 222 -5.65 7.88 24.63
CA LYS A 222 -4.52 8.17 25.53
C LYS A 222 -3.26 8.63 24.79
N SER A 223 -3.20 8.39 23.48
CA SER A 223 -2.08 8.76 22.61
C SER A 223 -2.54 9.74 21.53
N ILE A 224 -1.73 10.77 21.32
CA ILE A 224 -1.93 11.75 20.24
C ILE A 224 -1.72 11.03 18.89
N PRO A 225 -2.68 11.11 17.95
CA PRO A 225 -2.49 10.58 16.61
C PRO A 225 -1.21 11.11 15.96
N SER A 226 -0.40 10.23 15.37
CA SER A 226 0.87 10.61 14.73
C SER A 226 0.70 11.63 13.60
N TYR A 227 -0.47 11.65 12.95
CA TYR A 227 -0.82 12.67 11.96
C TYR A 227 -0.67 14.10 12.52
N LEU A 228 -1.08 14.35 13.77
CA LEU A 228 -0.98 15.68 14.39
C LEU A 228 0.47 16.10 14.72
N LEU A 229 1.39 15.13 14.80
CA LEU A 229 2.80 15.41 15.05
C LEU A 229 3.52 15.89 13.80
N THR A 230 3.10 15.41 12.62
CA THR A 230 3.64 15.81 11.31
C THR A 230 2.87 16.99 10.70
N HIS A 231 1.56 17.07 10.96
CA HIS A 231 0.63 18.08 10.43
C HIS A 231 0.02 18.94 11.56
N PRO A 232 0.69 20.02 12.00
CA PRO A 232 0.21 20.85 13.10
C PRO A 232 -0.93 21.82 12.69
N GLY A 233 -1.67 22.32 13.68
CA GLY A 233 -2.61 23.45 13.49
C GLY A 233 -4.03 23.05 13.10
N THR A 234 -4.54 21.94 13.62
CA THR A 234 -5.86 21.38 13.27
C THR A 234 -7.00 22.39 13.35
N ASP A 235 -7.05 23.21 14.40
CA ASP A 235 -8.15 24.15 14.63
C ASP A 235 -8.12 25.31 13.63
N GLU A 236 -6.92 25.86 13.39
CA GLU A 236 -6.71 26.91 12.39
C GLU A 236 -7.00 26.40 10.98
N ARG A 237 -6.56 25.18 10.65
CA ARG A 237 -6.82 24.53 9.35
C ARG A 237 -8.31 24.27 9.11
N ILE A 238 -9.04 23.79 10.12
CA ILE A 238 -10.50 23.62 10.03
C ILE A 238 -11.16 24.97 9.71
N PHE A 239 -10.82 26.03 10.45
CA PHE A 239 -11.39 27.35 10.23
C PHE A 239 -11.07 27.90 8.83
N TYR A 240 -9.83 27.72 8.37
CA TYR A 240 -9.38 28.12 7.04
C TYR A 240 -10.15 27.41 5.92
N LEU A 241 -10.22 26.08 5.97
CA LEU A 241 -10.92 25.26 4.99
C LEU A 241 -12.43 25.55 4.97
N GLU A 242 -13.07 25.69 6.14
CA GLU A 242 -14.48 26.07 6.22
C GLU A 242 -14.73 27.44 5.56
N SER A 243 -13.80 28.39 5.74
CA SER A 243 -13.87 29.70 5.08
C SER A 243 -13.74 29.59 3.55
N LEU A 244 -12.82 28.76 3.04
CA LEU A 244 -12.68 28.50 1.59
C LEU A 244 -13.94 27.83 1.01
N ILE A 245 -14.53 26.87 1.73
CA ILE A 245 -15.76 26.19 1.30
C ILE A 245 -16.92 27.18 1.18
N LEU A 246 -17.08 28.06 2.17
CA LEU A 246 -18.16 29.06 2.18
C LEU A 246 -17.99 30.14 1.10
N THR A 247 -16.77 30.43 0.67
CA THR A 247 -16.47 31.54 -0.25
C THR A 247 -16.22 31.10 -1.69
N GLN A 248 -15.56 29.97 -1.91
CA GLN A 248 -15.07 29.52 -3.22
C GLN A 248 -15.67 28.17 -3.64
N TYR A 249 -15.68 27.17 -2.75
CA TYR A 249 -16.08 25.80 -3.08
C TYR A 249 -17.52 25.48 -2.65
N ARG A 250 -18.48 26.25 -3.17
CA ARG A 250 -19.91 26.13 -2.82
C ARG A 250 -20.63 24.97 -3.49
N GLN A 251 -20.03 24.37 -4.52
CA GLN A 251 -20.65 23.27 -5.26
C GLN A 251 -20.57 21.97 -4.46
N GLY A 252 -21.59 21.12 -4.64
CA GLY A 252 -21.61 19.79 -4.06
C GLY A 252 -20.56 18.87 -4.71
N GLY A 253 -20.40 17.69 -4.13
CA GLY A 253 -19.60 16.61 -4.69
C GLY A 253 -20.03 15.28 -4.09
N LEU A 254 -19.43 14.19 -4.56
CA LEU A 254 -19.78 12.85 -4.09
C LEU A 254 -18.92 12.46 -2.88
N LYS A 255 -19.53 11.79 -1.89
CA LYS A 255 -18.79 11.17 -0.78
C LYS A 255 -18.05 9.90 -1.18
N ASN A 256 -18.55 9.23 -2.22
CA ASN A 256 -17.96 8.00 -2.75
C ASN A 256 -18.07 8.04 -4.28
N ILE A 257 -16.94 7.90 -4.97
CA ILE A 257 -16.85 7.86 -6.43
C ILE A 257 -16.40 6.46 -6.87
N ILE A 258 -15.30 5.96 -6.29
CA ILE A 258 -14.79 4.60 -6.55
C ILE A 258 -15.66 3.54 -5.85
N GLY A 259 -16.19 3.86 -4.67
CA GLY A 259 -16.97 2.96 -3.82
C GLY A 259 -16.12 1.87 -3.17
N ASN A 260 -16.75 0.96 -2.42
CA ASN A 260 -16.11 -0.19 -1.77
C ASN A 260 -15.23 0.10 -0.54
N LEU A 261 -15.16 1.33 0.00
CA LEU A 261 -14.37 1.61 1.21
C LEU A 261 -14.65 0.60 2.33
N GLY A 262 -15.92 0.30 2.60
CA GLY A 262 -16.31 -0.67 3.63
C GLY A 262 -15.77 -2.08 3.37
N ARG A 263 -15.71 -2.50 2.10
CA ARG A 263 -15.10 -3.79 1.69
C ARG A 263 -13.59 -3.76 1.92
N ILE A 264 -12.91 -2.66 1.56
CA ILE A 264 -11.47 -2.50 1.77
C ILE A 264 -11.14 -2.51 3.26
N GLN A 265 -11.86 -1.75 4.08
CA GLN A 265 -11.70 -1.76 5.54
C GLN A 265 -11.87 -3.18 6.11
N ALA A 266 -12.82 -3.97 5.62
CA ALA A 266 -13.01 -5.36 6.07
C ALA A 266 -11.84 -6.29 5.67
N LEU A 267 -11.18 -6.03 4.53
CA LEU A 267 -9.96 -6.76 4.12
C LEU A 267 -8.77 -6.40 5.02
N LEU A 268 -8.66 -5.15 5.44
CA LEU A 268 -7.53 -4.61 6.21
C LEU A 268 -7.50 -5.01 7.69
N ILE A 269 -8.58 -5.57 8.25
CA ILE A 269 -8.59 -5.98 9.66
C ILE A 269 -7.80 -7.29 9.81
N ILE A 270 -6.64 -7.18 10.46
CA ILE A 270 -5.65 -8.25 10.61
C ILE A 270 -5.49 -8.71 12.07
N ASP A 271 -5.99 -7.97 13.07
CA ASP A 271 -5.77 -8.30 14.48
C ASP A 271 -7.08 -8.59 15.22
N GLY A 272 -7.11 -9.71 15.98
CA GLY A 272 -8.33 -10.28 16.58
C GLY A 272 -9.10 -9.36 17.54
N ASP A 273 -8.41 -8.44 18.22
CA ASP A 273 -9.04 -7.47 19.13
C ASP A 273 -9.92 -6.46 18.38
N ASP A 274 -9.61 -6.15 17.12
CA ASP A 274 -10.37 -5.20 16.31
C ASP A 274 -11.59 -5.86 15.62
N LEU A 275 -11.56 -7.18 15.39
CA LEU A 275 -12.64 -7.90 14.70
C LEU A 275 -13.98 -7.83 15.44
N ASN A 276 -13.97 -7.99 16.77
CA ASN A 276 -15.20 -7.94 17.57
C ASN A 276 -15.80 -6.52 17.62
N THR A 277 -14.94 -5.50 17.71
CA THR A 277 -15.35 -4.10 17.67
C THR A 277 -15.96 -3.76 16.32
N ARG A 278 -15.29 -4.14 15.23
CA ARG A 278 -15.80 -3.95 13.88
C ARG A 278 -17.11 -4.70 13.66
N TYR A 279 -17.22 -5.95 14.11
CA TYR A 279 -18.46 -6.71 14.01
C TYR A 279 -19.65 -5.97 14.63
N LYS A 280 -19.48 -5.39 15.82
CA LYS A 280 -20.52 -4.56 16.46
C LYS A 280 -20.88 -3.33 15.63
N GLN A 281 -19.88 -2.60 15.12
CA GLN A 281 -20.07 -1.41 14.28
C GLN A 281 -20.80 -1.74 12.97
N LEU A 282 -20.40 -2.82 12.28
CA LEU A 282 -21.02 -3.25 11.04
C LEU A 282 -22.44 -3.76 11.27
N LYS A 283 -22.70 -4.45 12.38
CA LYS A 283 -24.05 -4.88 12.74
C LYS A 283 -24.99 -3.69 12.97
N GLU A 284 -24.51 -2.65 13.65
CA GLU A 284 -25.26 -1.39 13.84
C GLU A 284 -25.45 -0.63 12.51
N SER A 285 -24.41 -0.56 11.68
CA SER A 285 -24.49 0.13 10.39
C SER A 285 -25.46 -0.57 9.44
N THR A 286 -25.41 -1.91 9.41
CA THR A 286 -26.30 -2.75 8.61
C THR A 286 -27.75 -2.72 9.13
N SER A 287 -27.98 -2.49 10.43
CA SER A 287 -29.35 -2.32 10.93
C SER A 287 -29.94 -0.96 10.55
N LYS A 288 -29.11 0.08 10.43
CA LYS A 288 -29.51 1.41 9.94
C LYS A 288 -29.71 1.43 8.42
N ASP A 289 -28.91 0.68 7.68
CA ASP A 289 -28.98 0.58 6.22
C ASP A 289 -28.96 -0.90 5.76
N PRO A 290 -30.09 -1.63 5.89
CA PRO A 290 -30.16 -3.06 5.63
C PRO A 290 -30.10 -3.43 4.14
N GLY A 291 -30.16 -2.44 3.24
CA GLY A 291 -30.08 -2.61 1.78
C GLY A 291 -28.68 -2.38 1.21
N ASN A 292 -27.71 -2.03 2.05
CA ASN A 292 -26.35 -1.73 1.62
C ASN A 292 -25.52 -2.99 1.38
N VAL A 293 -25.26 -3.29 0.10
CA VAL A 293 -24.52 -4.49 -0.31
C VAL A 293 -23.11 -4.51 0.26
N ASP A 294 -22.44 -3.36 0.33
CA ASP A 294 -21.06 -3.26 0.83
C ASP A 294 -20.99 -3.50 2.34
N LEU A 295 -21.96 -2.98 3.11
CA LEU A 295 -22.04 -3.25 4.55
C LEU A 295 -22.36 -4.72 4.83
N LEU A 296 -23.28 -5.31 4.06
CA LEU A 296 -23.62 -6.74 4.18
C LEU A 296 -22.42 -7.63 3.84
N TYR A 297 -21.69 -7.31 2.77
CA TYR A 297 -20.47 -8.02 2.39
C TYR A 297 -19.39 -7.88 3.47
N ALA A 298 -19.15 -6.66 3.97
CA ALA A 298 -18.17 -6.42 5.01
C ALA A 298 -18.52 -7.16 6.32
N LEU A 299 -19.80 -7.17 6.70
CA LEU A 299 -20.30 -7.91 7.86
C LEU A 299 -20.05 -9.40 7.68
N ALA A 300 -20.44 -9.96 6.52
CA ALA A 300 -20.25 -11.37 6.21
C ALA A 300 -18.76 -11.79 6.24
N LEU A 301 -17.87 -10.94 5.74
CA LEU A 301 -16.43 -11.20 5.78
C LEU A 301 -15.89 -11.23 7.21
N VAL A 302 -16.34 -10.31 8.06
CA VAL A 302 -15.96 -10.28 9.49
C VAL A 302 -16.57 -11.48 10.24
N GLU A 303 -17.81 -11.87 9.93
CA GLU A 303 -18.45 -13.06 10.49
C GLU A 303 -17.67 -14.34 10.15
N ASP A 304 -17.24 -14.53 8.90
CA ASP A 304 -16.45 -15.69 8.49
C ASP A 304 -15.08 -15.71 9.19
N LYS A 305 -14.41 -14.55 9.30
CA LYS A 305 -13.15 -14.39 10.06
C LYS A 305 -13.32 -14.72 11.55
N LEU A 306 -14.47 -14.43 12.14
CA LEU A 306 -14.83 -14.79 13.52
C LEU A 306 -15.27 -16.27 13.67
N GLY A 307 -15.29 -17.05 12.58
CA GLY A 307 -15.75 -18.44 12.58
C GLY A 307 -17.27 -18.61 12.56
N LYS A 308 -18.04 -17.51 12.48
CA LYS A 308 -19.51 -17.47 12.42
C LYS A 308 -19.99 -17.79 11.00
N THR A 309 -19.71 -19.02 10.57
CA THR A 309 -19.85 -19.46 9.17
C THR A 309 -21.32 -19.38 8.70
N THR A 310 -22.27 -19.71 9.56
CA THR A 310 -23.71 -19.68 9.23
C THR A 310 -24.22 -18.26 9.05
N GLU A 311 -23.83 -17.35 9.95
CA GLU A 311 -24.17 -15.94 9.89
C GLU A 311 -23.55 -15.29 8.65
N ALA A 312 -22.28 -15.56 8.39
CA ALA A 312 -21.59 -15.10 7.19
C ALA A 312 -22.32 -15.53 5.91
N LEU A 313 -22.74 -16.79 5.83
CA LEU A 313 -23.49 -17.31 4.69
C LEU A 313 -24.82 -16.55 4.50
N ASN A 314 -25.56 -16.29 5.58
CA ASN A 314 -26.82 -15.54 5.53
C ASN A 314 -26.58 -14.10 5.06
N SER A 315 -25.57 -13.43 5.61
CA SER A 315 -25.20 -12.06 5.23
C SER A 315 -24.77 -11.98 3.76
N TYR A 316 -23.95 -12.93 3.28
CA TYR A 316 -23.59 -13.01 1.86
C TYR A 316 -24.79 -13.31 0.95
N GLN A 317 -25.70 -14.20 1.36
CA GLN A 317 -26.91 -14.50 0.58
C GLN A 317 -27.84 -13.29 0.48
N LYS A 318 -27.96 -12.51 1.56
CA LYS A 318 -28.70 -11.24 1.54
C LYS A 318 -28.02 -10.19 0.65
N ALA A 319 -26.69 -10.11 0.68
CA ALA A 319 -25.95 -9.25 -0.26
C ALA A 319 -26.20 -9.69 -1.71
N LEU A 320 -26.20 -11.00 -1.98
CA LEU A 320 -26.42 -11.57 -3.31
C LEU A 320 -27.84 -11.32 -3.82
N SER A 321 -28.86 -11.36 -2.95
CA SER A 321 -30.25 -11.10 -3.38
C SER A 321 -30.45 -9.65 -3.83
N LEU A 322 -29.68 -8.72 -3.26
CA LEU A 322 -29.68 -7.31 -3.64
C LEU A 322 -28.78 -7.02 -4.86
N ALA A 323 -27.68 -7.76 -5.00
CA ALA A 323 -26.76 -7.66 -6.14
C ALA A 323 -26.40 -9.03 -6.74
N PRO A 324 -27.26 -9.64 -7.58
CA PRO A 324 -27.12 -11.03 -8.05
C PRO A 324 -25.89 -11.34 -8.92
N ARG A 325 -25.21 -10.29 -9.39
CA ARG A 325 -24.01 -10.34 -10.25
C ARG A 325 -22.76 -9.78 -9.58
N ASP A 326 -22.84 -9.41 -8.30
CA ASP A 326 -21.69 -8.90 -7.56
C ASP A 326 -20.60 -9.96 -7.45
N GLU A 327 -19.45 -9.68 -8.07
CA GLU A 327 -18.35 -10.62 -8.21
C GLU A 327 -17.78 -11.02 -6.87
N ASP A 328 -17.63 -10.09 -5.93
CA ASP A 328 -17.03 -10.37 -4.62
C ASP A 328 -17.94 -11.22 -3.77
N VAL A 329 -19.23 -10.91 -3.76
CA VAL A 329 -20.23 -11.70 -3.04
C VAL A 329 -20.26 -13.13 -3.59
N LEU A 330 -20.29 -13.28 -4.92
CA LEU A 330 -20.25 -14.60 -5.57
C LEU A 330 -18.96 -15.35 -5.25
N LYS A 331 -17.80 -14.69 -5.33
CA LYS A 331 -16.51 -15.29 -4.97
C LYS A 331 -16.49 -15.75 -3.52
N SER A 332 -16.90 -14.90 -2.58
CA SER A 332 -16.91 -15.23 -1.15
C SER A 332 -17.91 -16.35 -0.82
N LEU A 333 -19.07 -16.39 -1.47
CA LEU A 333 -19.99 -17.52 -1.41
C LEU A 333 -19.36 -18.81 -1.96
N GLY A 334 -18.58 -18.70 -3.03
CA GLY A 334 -17.76 -19.80 -3.54
C GLY A 334 -16.80 -20.35 -2.49
N LEU A 335 -15.97 -19.47 -1.92
CA LEU A 335 -14.95 -19.81 -0.93
C LEU A 335 -15.53 -20.42 0.35
N ILE A 336 -16.60 -19.82 0.91
CA ILE A 336 -17.22 -20.34 2.12
C ILE A 336 -17.87 -21.70 1.88
N ASN A 337 -18.46 -21.95 0.70
CA ASN A 337 -18.99 -23.26 0.35
C ASN A 337 -17.90 -24.32 0.16
N LEU A 338 -16.71 -23.95 -0.35
CA LEU A 338 -15.55 -24.86 -0.36
C LEU A 338 -15.13 -25.26 1.05
N LYS A 339 -15.04 -24.28 1.98
CA LYS A 339 -14.71 -24.52 3.40
C LYS A 339 -15.73 -25.44 4.07
N MET A 340 -17.00 -25.37 3.67
CA MET A 340 -18.07 -26.26 4.16
C MET A 340 -18.13 -27.62 3.45
N GLY A 341 -17.26 -27.90 2.48
CA GLY A 341 -17.31 -29.14 1.68
C GLY A 341 -18.45 -29.19 0.64
N LYS A 342 -19.17 -28.09 0.42
CA LYS A 342 -20.26 -27.96 -0.56
C LYS A 342 -19.70 -27.60 -1.94
N THR A 343 -18.80 -28.43 -2.44
CA THR A 343 -17.95 -28.12 -3.60
C THR A 343 -18.72 -27.86 -4.90
N GLU A 344 -19.82 -28.56 -5.13
CA GLU A 344 -20.69 -28.33 -6.30
C GLU A 344 -21.33 -26.92 -6.27
N GLN A 345 -21.83 -26.48 -5.12
CA GLN A 345 -22.39 -25.14 -4.94
C GLN A 345 -21.32 -24.07 -5.05
N ALA A 346 -20.14 -24.33 -4.47
CA ALA A 346 -19.01 -23.43 -4.60
C ALA A 346 -18.63 -23.19 -6.06
N ARG A 347 -18.53 -24.26 -6.86
CA ARG A 347 -18.23 -24.16 -8.28
C ARG A 347 -19.25 -23.30 -9.02
N ASP A 348 -20.55 -23.46 -8.74
CA ASP A 348 -21.61 -22.66 -9.38
C ASP A 348 -21.43 -21.16 -9.13
N TYR A 349 -21.28 -20.77 -7.85
CA TYR A 349 -21.03 -19.37 -7.50
C TYR A 349 -19.76 -18.81 -8.15
N LEU A 350 -18.68 -19.58 -8.17
CA LEU A 350 -17.41 -19.16 -8.76
C LEU A 350 -17.47 -19.04 -10.29
N LEU A 351 -18.24 -19.91 -10.97
CA LEU A 351 -18.48 -19.79 -12.41
C LEU A 351 -19.27 -18.53 -12.74
N ARG A 352 -20.26 -18.18 -11.91
CA ARG A 352 -20.99 -16.91 -12.02
C ARG A 352 -20.09 -15.71 -11.77
N ALA A 353 -19.20 -15.76 -10.77
CA ALA A 353 -18.20 -14.71 -10.54
C ALA A 353 -17.29 -14.53 -11.76
N ARG A 354 -16.79 -15.64 -12.33
CA ARG A 354 -15.93 -15.62 -13.53
C ARG A 354 -16.65 -15.07 -14.77
N ALA A 355 -17.97 -15.22 -14.86
CA ALA A 355 -18.75 -14.66 -15.96
C ALA A 355 -18.75 -13.11 -15.95
N SER A 356 -18.68 -12.50 -14.76
CA SER A 356 -18.55 -11.04 -14.61
C SER A 356 -17.12 -10.56 -14.90
N ASN A 357 -16.11 -11.31 -14.42
CA ASN A 357 -14.70 -10.97 -14.61
C ASN A 357 -13.88 -12.23 -14.91
N PRO A 358 -13.61 -12.51 -16.21
CA PRO A 358 -12.90 -13.71 -16.62
C PRO A 358 -11.44 -13.80 -16.17
N TYR A 359 -10.84 -12.66 -15.78
CA TYR A 359 -9.41 -12.53 -15.50
C TYR A 359 -9.10 -12.34 -14.01
N ASN A 360 -10.07 -12.54 -13.11
CA ASN A 360 -9.81 -12.47 -11.68
C ASN A 360 -9.01 -13.70 -11.21
N ASP A 361 -7.74 -13.47 -10.87
CA ASP A 361 -6.80 -14.49 -10.43
C ASP A 361 -7.29 -15.27 -9.18
N GLU A 362 -7.95 -14.61 -8.22
CA GLU A 362 -8.50 -15.25 -7.02
C GLU A 362 -9.67 -16.20 -7.36
N VAL A 363 -10.54 -15.78 -8.29
CA VAL A 363 -11.68 -16.61 -8.75
C VAL A 363 -11.16 -17.82 -9.53
N ILE A 364 -10.13 -17.64 -10.37
CA ILE A 364 -9.50 -18.74 -11.11
C ILE A 364 -8.86 -19.73 -10.14
N LEU A 365 -8.15 -19.25 -9.12
CA LEU A 365 -7.55 -20.10 -8.09
C LEU A 365 -8.62 -20.89 -7.33
N ALA A 366 -9.69 -20.23 -6.90
CA ALA A 366 -10.80 -20.85 -6.20
C ALA A 366 -11.52 -21.89 -7.06
N LEU A 367 -11.71 -21.63 -8.37
CA LEU A 367 -12.26 -22.61 -9.32
C LEU A 367 -11.34 -23.82 -9.48
N GLY A 368 -10.03 -23.61 -9.57
CA GLY A 368 -9.07 -24.71 -9.62
C GLY A 368 -9.17 -25.62 -8.40
N LYS A 369 -9.24 -25.03 -7.20
CA LYS A 369 -9.46 -25.76 -5.94
C LYS A 369 -10.80 -26.51 -5.93
N ALA A 370 -11.88 -25.87 -6.43
CA ALA A 370 -13.18 -26.49 -6.54
C ALA A 370 -13.18 -27.69 -7.50
N TYR A 371 -12.57 -27.55 -8.68
CA TYR A 371 -12.47 -28.64 -9.65
C TYR A 371 -11.64 -29.81 -9.12
N ASP A 372 -10.52 -29.52 -8.45
CA ASP A 372 -9.66 -30.55 -7.86
C ASP A 372 -10.38 -31.35 -6.78
N ALA A 373 -11.15 -30.68 -5.91
CA ALA A 373 -11.99 -31.31 -4.90
C ALA A 373 -13.17 -32.13 -5.47
N LEU A 374 -13.58 -31.86 -6.72
CA LEU A 374 -14.57 -32.65 -7.46
C LEU A 374 -13.95 -33.81 -8.26
N GLY A 375 -12.63 -34.02 -8.19
CA GLY A 375 -11.93 -35.01 -9.00
C GLY A 375 -11.75 -34.63 -10.48
N LYS A 376 -12.08 -33.39 -10.85
CA LYS A 376 -11.94 -32.86 -12.23
C LYS A 376 -10.53 -32.26 -12.41
N HIS A 377 -9.51 -33.11 -12.31
CA HIS A 377 -8.10 -32.70 -12.24
C HIS A 377 -7.60 -32.02 -13.52
N ASP A 378 -8.13 -32.41 -14.69
CA ASP A 378 -7.91 -31.73 -15.97
C ASP A 378 -8.30 -30.24 -15.90
N LYS A 379 -9.52 -29.96 -15.46
CA LYS A 379 -10.03 -28.57 -15.35
C LYS A 379 -9.34 -27.79 -14.24
N ALA A 380 -8.95 -28.47 -13.17
CA ALA A 380 -8.16 -27.86 -12.09
C ALA A 380 -6.81 -27.39 -12.62
N LEU A 381 -6.11 -28.25 -13.37
CA LEU A 381 -4.82 -27.94 -13.98
C LEU A 381 -4.93 -26.75 -14.94
N ASP A 382 -5.95 -26.70 -15.79
CA ASP A 382 -6.20 -25.57 -16.69
C ASP A 382 -6.35 -24.23 -15.94
N CYS A 383 -6.95 -24.27 -14.75
CA CYS A 383 -7.07 -23.08 -13.91
C CYS A 383 -5.72 -22.68 -13.31
N PHE A 384 -4.97 -23.64 -12.76
CA PHE A 384 -3.70 -23.36 -12.11
C PHE A 384 -2.61 -22.89 -13.09
N LEU A 385 -2.55 -23.45 -14.30
CA LEU A 385 -1.60 -23.03 -15.33
C LEU A 385 -1.80 -21.58 -15.78
N LYS A 386 -3.04 -21.06 -15.76
CA LYS A 386 -3.30 -19.63 -16.04
C LYS A 386 -2.67 -18.69 -15.02
N LEU A 387 -2.35 -19.21 -13.84
CA LEU A 387 -1.78 -18.48 -12.73
C LEU A 387 -0.26 -18.70 -12.57
N GLU A 388 0.37 -19.53 -13.40
CA GLU A 388 1.78 -19.93 -13.28
C GLU A 388 2.74 -18.73 -13.18
N ASN A 389 2.48 -17.67 -13.94
CA ASN A 389 3.31 -16.46 -14.00
C ASN A 389 2.72 -15.28 -13.20
N LYS A 390 1.73 -15.54 -12.34
CA LYS A 390 1.07 -14.51 -11.53
C LYS A 390 1.65 -14.50 -10.12
N ILE A 391 1.80 -13.31 -9.56
CA ILE A 391 2.09 -13.14 -8.13
C ILE A 391 0.75 -13.24 -7.41
N LEU A 392 0.62 -14.27 -6.56
CA LEU A 392 -0.56 -14.52 -5.73
C LEU A 392 -0.20 -14.28 -4.27
N ASP A 393 -1.09 -13.61 -3.54
CA ASP A 393 -0.92 -13.39 -2.11
C ASP A 393 -0.93 -14.75 -1.37
N ASP A 394 0.09 -15.02 -0.56
CA ASP A 394 0.25 -16.21 0.30
C ASP A 394 0.19 -17.60 -0.37
N VAL A 395 0.20 -17.67 -1.71
CA VAL A 395 0.04 -18.93 -2.45
C VAL A 395 1.12 -19.11 -3.50
N ASP A 396 1.93 -20.16 -3.37
CA ASP A 396 2.76 -20.63 -4.48
C ASP A 396 1.95 -21.61 -5.34
N ILE A 397 1.65 -21.18 -6.57
CA ILE A 397 0.83 -21.94 -7.50
C ILE A 397 1.50 -23.25 -7.94
N HIS A 398 2.84 -23.33 -7.94
CA HIS A 398 3.54 -24.53 -8.36
C HIS A 398 3.24 -25.73 -7.48
N TYR A 399 2.88 -25.51 -6.21
CA TYR A 399 2.39 -26.58 -5.34
C TYR A 399 1.11 -27.22 -5.90
N TYR A 400 0.12 -26.41 -6.27
CA TYR A 400 -1.14 -26.89 -6.82
C TYR A 400 -0.94 -27.56 -8.18
N ILE A 401 -0.15 -26.96 -9.06
CA ILE A 401 0.20 -27.53 -10.37
C ILE A 401 0.88 -28.91 -10.18
N ALA A 402 1.87 -29.01 -9.28
CA ALA A 402 2.58 -30.25 -9.01
C ALA A 402 1.66 -31.36 -8.48
N MET A 403 0.81 -31.01 -7.51
CA MET A 403 -0.19 -31.92 -6.94
C MET A 403 -1.14 -32.44 -8.02
N THR A 404 -1.67 -31.56 -8.87
CA THR A 404 -2.63 -31.94 -9.92
C THR A 404 -1.98 -32.79 -11.01
N TYR A 405 -0.75 -32.48 -11.44
CA TYR A 405 0.00 -33.35 -12.35
C TYR A 405 0.24 -34.75 -11.76
N GLY A 406 0.52 -34.83 -10.45
CA GLY A 406 0.67 -36.11 -9.75
C GLY A 406 -0.62 -36.95 -9.78
N LYS A 407 -1.78 -36.32 -9.55
CA LYS A 407 -3.10 -36.99 -9.66
C LYS A 407 -3.44 -37.42 -11.09
N LEU A 408 -2.92 -36.72 -12.10
CA LEU A 408 -3.03 -37.07 -13.51
C LEU A 408 -1.95 -38.08 -13.97
N ASN A 409 -1.09 -38.55 -13.06
CA ASN A 409 0.03 -39.46 -13.34
C ASN A 409 1.07 -38.91 -14.34
N ILE A 410 1.20 -37.58 -14.44
CA ILE A 410 2.21 -36.89 -15.25
C ILE A 410 3.40 -36.54 -14.35
N LEU A 411 4.17 -37.56 -13.97
CA LEU A 411 5.13 -37.48 -12.87
C LEU A 411 6.32 -36.55 -13.13
N GLY A 412 6.79 -36.44 -14.38
CA GLY A 412 7.88 -35.53 -14.75
C GLY A 412 7.55 -34.07 -14.48
N GLU A 413 6.37 -33.62 -14.92
CA GLU A 413 5.88 -32.26 -14.68
C GLU A 413 5.53 -32.03 -13.20
N SER A 414 5.02 -33.05 -12.52
CA SER A 414 4.77 -33.00 -11.07
C SER A 414 6.06 -32.71 -10.29
N HIS A 415 7.12 -33.50 -10.52
CA HIS A 415 8.40 -33.29 -9.88
C HIS A 415 9.06 -31.97 -10.27
N TYR A 416 8.96 -31.55 -11.54
CA TYR A 416 9.47 -30.26 -11.98
C TYR A 416 8.85 -29.09 -11.19
N ASN A 417 7.52 -29.07 -11.08
CA ASN A 417 6.80 -28.03 -10.35
C ASN A 417 7.04 -28.09 -8.84
N PHE A 418 7.17 -29.28 -8.24
CA PHE A 418 7.62 -29.36 -6.84
C PHE A 418 9.03 -28.78 -6.66
N GLY A 419 9.93 -29.00 -7.62
CA GLY A 419 11.26 -28.40 -7.62
C GLY A 419 11.19 -26.86 -7.58
N LEU A 420 10.33 -26.25 -8.41
CA LEU A 420 10.11 -24.80 -8.42
C LEU A 420 9.52 -24.30 -7.09
N TYR A 421 8.48 -24.96 -6.57
CA TYR A 421 7.88 -24.64 -5.28
C TYR A 421 8.91 -24.66 -4.14
N PHE A 422 9.67 -25.77 -3.99
CA PHE A 422 10.66 -25.89 -2.91
C PHE A 422 11.82 -24.92 -3.07
N LYS A 423 12.18 -24.56 -4.31
CA LYS A 423 13.15 -23.49 -4.58
C LYS A 423 12.63 -22.14 -4.08
N ASN A 424 11.38 -21.80 -4.35
CA ASN A 424 10.76 -20.52 -3.94
C ASN A 424 10.69 -20.40 -2.41
N ILE A 425 10.33 -21.47 -1.70
CA ILE A 425 10.34 -21.51 -0.23
C ILE A 425 11.73 -21.80 0.38
N LYS A 426 12.81 -21.66 -0.40
CA LYS A 426 14.22 -21.77 0.00
C LYS A 426 14.62 -23.12 0.62
N LYS A 427 13.90 -24.21 0.29
CA LYS A 427 14.25 -25.58 0.68
C LYS A 427 15.11 -26.24 -0.39
N LYS A 428 16.39 -25.82 -0.47
CA LYS A 428 17.36 -26.20 -1.50
C LYS A 428 17.47 -27.72 -1.73
N ASP A 429 17.65 -28.51 -0.67
CA ASP A 429 17.87 -29.96 -0.82
C ASP A 429 16.63 -30.68 -1.38
N THR A 430 15.44 -30.29 -0.91
CA THR A 430 14.17 -30.82 -1.41
C THR A 430 13.93 -30.41 -2.86
N ALA A 431 14.26 -29.16 -3.22
CA ALA A 431 14.19 -28.70 -4.60
C ALA A 431 15.11 -29.52 -5.53
N LEU A 432 16.36 -29.74 -5.10
CA LEU A 432 17.33 -30.55 -5.85
C LEU A 432 16.88 -31.99 -6.04
N PHE A 433 16.30 -32.62 -5.01
CA PHE A 433 15.71 -33.95 -5.13
C PHE A 433 14.65 -34.00 -6.23
N HIS A 434 13.70 -33.07 -6.21
CA HIS A 434 12.62 -33.02 -7.17
C HIS A 434 13.10 -32.72 -8.60
N PHE A 435 14.05 -31.80 -8.78
CA PHE A 435 14.63 -31.55 -10.10
C PHE A 435 15.38 -32.76 -10.67
N LYS A 436 16.14 -33.48 -9.85
CA LYS A 436 16.79 -34.74 -10.27
C LYS A 436 15.77 -35.78 -10.66
N LYS A 437 14.72 -35.96 -9.84
CA LYS A 437 13.62 -36.88 -10.15
C LYS A 437 12.87 -36.52 -11.42
N ALA A 438 12.71 -35.24 -11.73
CA ALA A 438 12.08 -34.80 -12.97
C ALA A 438 12.88 -35.20 -14.22
N LEU A 439 14.23 -35.17 -14.16
CA LEU A 439 15.09 -35.58 -15.27
C LEU A 439 14.92 -37.06 -15.66
N ASP A 440 14.51 -37.93 -14.73
CA ASP A 440 14.22 -39.34 -15.01
C ASP A 440 13.08 -39.51 -16.05
N TYR A 441 12.26 -38.48 -16.27
CA TYR A 441 11.06 -38.52 -17.13
C TYR A 441 11.18 -37.73 -18.44
N PHE A 442 12.20 -36.88 -18.59
CA PHE A 442 12.37 -36.03 -19.78
C PHE A 442 13.55 -36.50 -20.64
N PRO A 443 13.44 -36.50 -21.98
CA PRO A 443 14.56 -36.83 -22.85
C PRO A 443 15.78 -35.95 -22.56
N GLU A 444 16.98 -36.52 -22.56
CA GLU A 444 18.20 -35.80 -22.18
C GLU A 444 18.46 -34.54 -23.00
N ASN A 445 18.06 -34.55 -24.27
CA ASN A 445 18.26 -33.49 -25.26
C ASN A 445 17.07 -32.51 -25.35
N SER A 446 16.10 -32.59 -24.44
CA SER A 446 14.97 -31.66 -24.44
C SER A 446 15.34 -30.32 -23.80
N ASP A 447 14.68 -29.24 -24.24
CA ASP A 447 14.80 -27.92 -23.62
C ASP A 447 14.47 -27.95 -22.12
N ARG A 448 13.49 -28.78 -21.73
CA ARG A 448 13.11 -29.00 -20.33
C ARG A 448 14.29 -29.57 -19.53
N SER A 449 14.95 -30.62 -20.03
CA SER A 449 16.13 -31.21 -19.38
C SER A 449 17.28 -30.23 -19.27
N ALA A 450 17.53 -29.43 -20.31
CA ALA A 450 18.56 -28.38 -20.28
C ALA A 450 18.28 -27.32 -19.21
N ASN A 451 17.03 -26.83 -19.12
CA ASN A 451 16.61 -25.85 -18.13
C ASN A 451 16.68 -26.39 -16.69
N ILE A 452 16.31 -27.65 -16.48
CA ILE A 452 16.41 -28.30 -15.16
C ILE A 452 17.88 -28.43 -14.75
N LYS A 453 18.76 -28.89 -15.63
CA LYS A 453 20.21 -29.00 -15.37
C LYS A 453 20.82 -27.64 -14.98
N LYS A 454 20.52 -26.59 -15.75
CA LYS A 454 20.94 -25.22 -15.44
C LYS A 454 20.44 -24.75 -14.07
N THR A 455 19.20 -25.08 -13.72
CA THR A 455 18.62 -24.72 -12.42
C THR A 455 19.28 -25.47 -11.26
N ILE A 456 19.59 -26.75 -11.45
CA ILE A 456 20.35 -27.56 -10.47
C ILE A 456 21.73 -26.93 -10.23
N ASP A 457 22.44 -26.53 -11.28
CA ASP A 457 23.77 -25.94 -11.15
C ASP A 457 23.76 -24.58 -10.47
N ALA A 458 22.75 -23.74 -10.74
CA ALA A 458 22.56 -22.47 -10.03
C ALA A 458 22.18 -22.65 -8.55
N LEU A 459 21.65 -23.81 -8.18
CA LEU A 459 21.30 -24.13 -6.80
C LEU A 459 22.46 -24.74 -6.01
N LYS A 460 23.47 -25.33 -6.64
CA LYS A 460 24.66 -25.87 -5.95
C LYS A 460 25.45 -24.74 -5.30
#